data_AF-A0AA35U3C3-F1
#
_entry.id   AF-A0AA35U3C3-F1
#
_cell.length_a   1.000
_cell.length_b   1.000
_cell.length_c   1.000
_cell.angle_alpha   90.00
_cell.angle_beta   90.00
_cell.angle_gamma   90.00
#
_symmetry.space_group_name_H-M   'P 1'
#
loop_
_entity.id
_entity.type
_entity.pdbx_description
1 polymer ?
#
loop_
_entity_poly.entity_id
_entity_poly.type
_entity_poly.pdbx_seq_one_letter_code
_entity_poly.pdbx_strand_id
1 'polypeptide(L)'
;MPASFFAHFHEYGKHHARFFVIIIAQIQEESYKFFLRSLRVQFVPVIPGYPHGHPDCANYDEDIQHLKEKVDAGADFIITQLFFEASTFIKFYHDCRRIGITVPIMPGILPIQGYRSLHNLTKLSKLEVPRNIMDAILPIKDDDAAIQKFGISFAVNMCKELLNSGLVNGLHFYTLNREVATISILTELGMWCDDPLSLKTLPWKAPASHKRCTEDVRPIFWAQRPKSYIHRYCIYRL
;
A
#
# COMPACT_ATOMS: atom_id res chain seq x y z
N MET A 1 27.73 26.37 -6.75
CA MET A 1 26.26 26.32 -6.55
C MET A 1 25.93 27.05 -5.26
N PRO A 2 24.88 27.88 -5.19
CA PRO A 2 24.71 28.79 -4.08
C PRO A 2 24.25 28.06 -2.81
N ALA A 3 24.81 28.46 -1.68
CA ALA A 3 24.58 27.89 -0.35
C ALA A 3 23.10 27.95 0.12
N SER A 4 22.23 28.66 -0.61
CA SER A 4 20.79 28.74 -0.37
C SER A 4 20.05 27.41 -0.59
N PHE A 5 20.58 26.49 -1.40
CA PHE A 5 19.95 25.19 -1.67
C PHE A 5 20.06 24.20 -0.50
N PHE A 6 21.15 24.26 0.28
CA PHE A 6 21.32 23.44 1.48
C PHE A 6 20.53 23.97 2.68
N ALA A 7 20.32 25.30 2.77
CA ALA A 7 19.56 25.91 3.85
C ALA A 7 18.08 25.50 3.83
N HIS A 8 17.50 25.33 2.63
CA HIS A 8 16.09 24.93 2.48
C HIS A 8 15.83 23.47 2.91
N PHE A 9 16.81 22.58 2.75
CA PHE A 9 16.73 21.20 3.26
C PHE A 9 16.94 21.09 4.78
N HIS A 10 17.66 22.04 5.39
CA HIS A 10 17.93 22.01 6.83
C HIS A 10 16.75 22.53 7.68
N GLU A 11 15.91 23.40 7.13
CA GLU A 11 14.70 23.88 7.82
C GLU A 11 13.58 22.83 7.85
N TYR A 12 13.42 22.03 6.79
CA TYR A 12 12.45 20.93 6.75
C TYR A 12 12.87 19.70 7.58
N GLY A 13 14.16 19.56 7.88
CA GLY A 13 14.71 18.40 8.61
C GLY A 13 14.46 18.39 10.13
N LYS A 14 13.88 19.46 10.71
CA LYS A 14 13.78 19.59 12.18
C LYS A 14 12.46 19.11 12.79
N HIS A 15 11.46 18.73 12.00
CA HIS A 15 10.16 18.33 12.53
C HIS A 15 9.64 17.03 11.90
N HIS A 16 9.73 15.96 12.70
CA HIS A 16 8.98 14.69 12.62
C HIS A 16 9.39 13.61 11.59
N ALA A 17 10.07 12.61 12.12
CA ALA A 17 10.32 11.27 11.56
C ALA A 17 9.05 10.38 11.40
N ARG A 18 7.93 10.95 10.91
CA ARG A 18 6.69 10.19 10.63
C ARG A 18 6.19 10.26 9.18
N PHE A 19 6.93 10.91 8.28
CA PHE A 19 6.46 11.20 6.90
C PHE A 19 7.22 10.49 5.77
N PHE A 20 8.12 9.55 6.09
CA PHE A 20 9.07 9.03 5.11
C PHE A 20 8.47 8.20 3.96
N VAL A 21 7.21 7.78 4.04
CA VAL A 21 6.53 7.01 2.97
C VAL A 21 5.74 7.92 2.00
N ILE A 22 5.45 9.17 2.37
CA ILE A 22 4.66 10.09 1.54
C ILE A 22 5.54 11.00 0.67
N ILE A 23 6.81 11.23 1.03
CA ILE A 23 7.65 12.22 0.36
C ILE A 23 7.98 11.83 -1.10
N ILE A 24 7.99 10.56 -1.50
CA ILE A 24 8.31 10.20 -2.89
C ILE A 24 7.22 10.68 -3.88
N ALA A 25 5.96 10.82 -3.44
CA ALA A 25 4.86 11.22 -4.31
C ALA A 25 4.78 12.73 -4.59
N GLN A 26 5.46 13.58 -3.79
CA GLN A 26 5.46 15.05 -3.94
C GLN A 26 6.76 15.60 -4.53
N ILE A 27 7.70 14.73 -4.87
CA ILE A 27 8.94 15.13 -5.51
C ILE A 27 8.66 15.43 -7.00
N GLN A 28 8.83 16.69 -7.41
CA GLN A 28 8.87 17.08 -8.81
C GLN A 28 9.90 16.23 -9.58
N GLU A 29 9.58 15.87 -10.82
CA GLU A 29 10.25 14.90 -11.70
C GLU A 29 11.79 14.84 -11.60
N GLU A 30 12.45 16.00 -11.62
CA GLU A 30 13.92 16.13 -11.60
C GLU A 30 14.55 15.67 -10.28
N SER A 31 13.83 15.86 -9.17
CA SER A 31 14.33 15.53 -7.84
C SER A 31 14.22 14.02 -7.54
N TYR A 32 13.33 13.29 -8.24
CA TYR A 32 13.15 11.85 -8.06
C TYR A 32 14.29 11.05 -8.72
N LYS A 33 14.64 11.39 -9.96
CA LYS A 33 15.78 10.78 -10.68
C LYS A 33 17.11 11.03 -9.97
N PHE A 34 17.31 12.23 -9.42
CA PHE A 34 18.49 12.55 -8.62
C PHE A 34 18.54 11.74 -7.31
N PHE A 35 17.40 11.64 -6.60
CA PHE A 35 17.30 10.87 -5.36
C PHE A 35 17.67 9.40 -5.56
N LEU A 36 17.11 8.72 -6.56
CA LEU A 36 17.42 7.31 -6.84
C LEU A 36 18.91 7.09 -7.15
N ARG A 37 19.54 7.97 -7.93
CA ARG A 37 20.98 7.86 -8.27
C ARG A 37 21.91 8.11 -7.08
N SER A 38 21.46 8.87 -6.08
CA SER A 38 22.28 9.22 -4.90
C SER A 38 22.37 8.10 -3.87
N LEU A 39 21.48 7.10 -3.93
CA LEU A 39 21.39 6.03 -2.95
C LEU A 39 22.26 4.83 -3.36
N ARG A 40 23.26 4.48 -2.54
CA ARG A 40 24.08 3.26 -2.70
C ARG A 40 23.35 1.97 -2.24
N VAL A 41 22.02 1.96 -2.31
CA VAL A 41 21.16 0.85 -1.85
C VAL A 41 20.12 0.60 -2.93
N GLN A 42 19.90 -0.68 -3.27
CA GLN A 42 18.81 -1.06 -4.16
C GLN A 42 17.46 -0.91 -3.44
N PHE A 43 16.60 -0.06 -3.99
CA PHE A 43 15.21 0.10 -3.58
C PHE A 43 14.30 -0.37 -4.71
N VAL A 44 13.08 -0.80 -4.36
CA VAL A 44 12.00 -1.05 -5.31
C VAL A 44 11.03 0.13 -5.19
N PRO A 45 11.09 1.13 -6.07
CA PRO A 45 10.27 2.32 -5.93
C PRO A 45 8.82 2.02 -6.31
N VAL A 46 7.90 2.43 -5.45
CA VAL A 46 6.46 2.26 -5.64
C VAL A 46 5.82 3.64 -5.71
N ILE A 47 4.96 3.85 -6.70
CA ILE A 47 4.25 5.11 -6.91
C ILE A 47 2.74 4.94 -6.79
N PRO A 48 2.00 5.99 -6.38
CA PRO A 48 0.54 5.94 -6.34
C PRO A 48 -0.07 6.08 -7.74
N GLY A 49 -1.16 5.37 -7.99
CA GLY A 49 -2.03 5.57 -9.16
C GLY A 49 -3.47 5.91 -8.75
N TYR A 50 -4.21 6.66 -9.56
CA TYR A 50 -5.54 7.15 -9.19
C TYR A 50 -6.59 6.67 -10.21
N PRO A 51 -7.35 5.61 -9.91
CA PRO A 51 -8.32 5.05 -10.88
C PRO A 51 -9.43 6.01 -11.31
N HIS A 52 -9.74 7.03 -10.50
CA HIS A 52 -10.68 8.11 -10.82
C HIS A 52 -9.99 9.40 -11.31
N GLY A 53 -8.67 9.39 -11.44
CA GLY A 53 -7.84 10.56 -11.72
C GLY A 53 -7.47 11.34 -10.44
N HIS A 54 -6.26 11.90 -10.43
CA HIS A 54 -5.81 12.77 -9.35
C HIS A 54 -6.62 14.09 -9.33
N PRO A 55 -7.12 14.54 -8.16
CA PRO A 55 -7.99 15.71 -8.07
C PRO A 55 -7.33 17.05 -8.43
N ASP A 56 -5.99 17.08 -8.45
CA ASP A 56 -5.23 18.28 -8.81
C ASP A 56 -4.71 18.24 -10.27
N CYS A 57 -5.01 17.18 -11.04
CA CYS A 57 -4.77 17.15 -12.49
C CYS A 57 -5.97 17.74 -13.24
N ALA A 58 -5.75 18.34 -14.43
CA ALA A 58 -6.84 18.97 -15.16
C ALA A 58 -7.84 17.95 -15.70
N ASN A 59 -7.36 16.74 -16.05
CA ASN A 59 -8.19 15.63 -16.48
C ASN A 59 -7.50 14.27 -16.25
N TYR A 60 -8.27 13.20 -16.41
CA TYR A 60 -7.82 11.82 -16.21
C TYR A 60 -6.71 11.38 -17.19
N ASP A 61 -6.78 11.81 -18.45
CA ASP A 61 -5.79 11.41 -19.46
C ASP A 61 -4.42 12.03 -19.17
N GLU A 62 -4.41 13.28 -18.70
CA GLU A 62 -3.20 13.97 -18.23
C GLU A 62 -2.60 13.27 -17.00
N ASP A 63 -3.42 12.86 -16.02
CA ASP A 63 -2.93 12.13 -14.83
C ASP A 63 -2.27 10.78 -15.21
N ILE A 64 -2.85 10.07 -16.18
CA ILE A 64 -2.27 8.84 -16.72
C ILE A 64 -0.94 9.11 -17.44
N GLN A 65 -0.82 10.22 -18.16
CA GLN A 65 0.43 10.60 -18.82
C GLN A 65 1.53 10.91 -17.79
N HIS A 66 1.23 11.67 -16.74
CA HIS A 66 2.16 11.90 -15.64
C HIS A 66 2.54 10.62 -14.90
N LEU A 67 1.61 9.67 -14.77
CA LEU A 67 1.90 8.35 -14.20
C LEU A 67 2.92 7.59 -15.05
N LYS A 68 2.81 7.65 -16.39
CA LYS A 68 3.77 7.03 -17.32
C LYS A 68 5.16 7.63 -17.19
N GLU A 69 5.26 8.96 -17.09
CA GLU A 69 6.53 9.65 -16.89
C GLU A 69 7.23 9.21 -15.59
N LYS A 70 6.47 9.04 -14.51
CA LYS A 70 6.99 8.50 -13.23
C LYS A 70 7.46 7.05 -13.36
N VAL A 71 6.76 6.22 -14.14
CA VAL A 71 7.18 4.85 -14.45
C VAL A 71 8.47 4.86 -15.26
N ASP A 72 8.55 5.68 -16.30
CA ASP A 72 9.74 5.82 -17.16
C ASP A 72 10.94 6.38 -16.41
N ALA A 73 10.70 7.13 -15.33
CA ALA A 73 11.74 7.59 -14.42
C ALA A 73 12.31 6.48 -13.51
N GLY A 74 11.76 5.26 -13.53
CA GLY A 74 12.26 4.09 -12.84
C GLY A 74 11.42 3.61 -11.65
N ALA A 75 10.09 3.77 -11.70
CA ALA A 75 9.21 3.09 -10.74
C ALA A 75 9.05 1.62 -11.13
N ASP A 76 9.05 0.72 -10.14
CA ASP A 76 8.93 -0.73 -10.35
C ASP A 76 7.49 -1.23 -10.23
N PHE A 77 6.62 -0.48 -9.53
CA PHE A 77 5.29 -0.93 -9.17
C PHE A 77 4.32 0.24 -8.90
N ILE A 78 3.03 0.07 -9.20
CA ILE A 78 1.97 1.06 -8.92
C ILE A 78 0.97 0.49 -7.91
N ILE A 79 0.73 1.19 -6.79
CA ILE A 79 -0.39 0.89 -5.88
C ILE A 79 -1.49 1.91 -6.11
N THR A 80 -2.71 1.46 -6.40
CA THR A 80 -3.81 2.38 -6.67
C THR A 80 -4.39 2.95 -5.38
N GLN A 81 -4.89 4.17 -5.47
CA GLN A 81 -5.85 4.70 -4.53
C GLN A 81 -7.10 3.81 -4.47
N LEU A 82 -7.82 3.90 -3.36
CA LEU A 82 -9.07 3.16 -3.16
C LEU A 82 -10.13 3.47 -4.23
N PHE A 83 -10.97 2.48 -4.50
CA PHE A 83 -12.11 2.54 -5.39
C PHE A 83 -13.22 1.63 -4.83
N PHE A 84 -14.44 1.81 -5.32
CA PHE A 84 -15.61 1.05 -4.84
C PHE A 84 -16.13 0.02 -5.85
N GLU A 85 -15.66 0.05 -7.09
CA GLU A 85 -16.13 -0.86 -8.14
C GLU A 85 -14.94 -1.50 -8.87
N ALA A 86 -14.96 -2.82 -9.04
CA ALA A 86 -13.88 -3.53 -9.75
C ALA A 86 -13.72 -3.04 -11.20
N SER A 87 -14.82 -2.66 -11.86
CA SER A 87 -14.86 -2.06 -13.19
C SER A 87 -13.97 -0.81 -13.30
N THR A 88 -13.92 0.02 -12.26
CA THR A 88 -13.08 1.23 -12.22
C THR A 88 -11.61 0.86 -12.32
N PHE A 89 -11.16 -0.11 -11.52
CA PHE A 89 -9.78 -0.58 -11.57
C PHE A 89 -9.46 -1.27 -12.91
N ILE A 90 -10.36 -2.11 -13.42
CA ILE A 90 -10.16 -2.82 -14.69
C ILE A 90 -10.00 -1.81 -15.84
N LYS A 91 -10.84 -0.77 -15.89
CA LYS A 91 -10.69 0.33 -16.86
C LYS A 91 -9.33 1.01 -16.71
N PHE A 92 -8.96 1.41 -15.49
CA PHE A 92 -7.66 2.04 -15.22
C PHE A 92 -6.48 1.18 -15.65
N TYR A 93 -6.54 -0.14 -15.39
CA TYR A 93 -5.53 -1.10 -15.83
C TYR A 93 -5.38 -1.08 -17.34
N HIS A 94 -6.48 -1.17 -18.10
CA HIS A 94 -6.44 -1.15 -19.56
C HIS A 94 -5.96 0.19 -20.12
N ASP A 95 -6.37 1.31 -19.52
CA ASP A 95 -5.90 2.64 -19.92
C ASP A 95 -4.38 2.78 -19.73
N CYS A 96 -3.85 2.31 -18.59
CA CYS A 96 -2.40 2.27 -18.32
C CYS A 96 -1.67 1.40 -19.35
N ARG A 97 -2.20 0.22 -19.68
CA ARG A 97 -1.59 -0.67 -20.68
C ARG A 97 -1.60 -0.06 -22.08
N ARG A 98 -2.67 0.65 -22.46
CA ARG A 98 -2.80 1.32 -23.77
C ARG A 98 -1.70 2.35 -24.03
N ILE A 99 -1.23 3.02 -22.99
CA ILE A 99 -0.16 4.02 -23.10
C ILE A 99 1.24 3.46 -22.79
N GLY A 100 1.36 2.14 -22.67
CA GLY A 100 2.65 1.45 -22.52
C GLY A 100 3.20 1.39 -21.10
N ILE A 101 2.39 1.63 -20.06
CA ILE A 101 2.79 1.28 -18.69
C ILE A 101 2.79 -0.25 -18.60
N THR A 102 3.94 -0.87 -18.29
CA THR A 102 4.10 -2.34 -18.21
C THR A 102 4.38 -2.86 -16.80
N VAL A 103 4.75 -1.97 -15.87
CA VAL A 103 4.95 -2.34 -14.47
C VAL A 103 3.67 -2.94 -13.86
N PRO A 104 3.78 -3.80 -12.83
CA PRO A 104 2.61 -4.36 -12.18
C PRO A 104 1.82 -3.28 -11.41
N ILE A 105 0.50 -3.46 -11.33
CA ILE A 105 -0.44 -2.52 -10.71
C ILE A 105 -1.23 -3.29 -9.65
N MET A 106 -1.11 -2.93 -8.36
CA MET A 106 -1.94 -3.52 -7.29
C MET A 106 -3.17 -2.67 -7.02
N PRO A 107 -4.35 -3.30 -6.95
CA PRO A 107 -5.55 -2.63 -6.46
C PRO A 107 -5.46 -2.37 -4.96
N GLY A 108 -5.68 -1.11 -4.58
CA GLY A 108 -5.87 -0.67 -3.19
C GLY A 108 -7.29 -0.92 -2.70
N ILE A 109 -7.47 -1.84 -1.76
CA ILE A 109 -8.75 -2.27 -1.20
C ILE A 109 -8.92 -1.68 0.20
N LEU A 110 -10.02 -0.96 0.41
CA LEU A 110 -10.42 -0.49 1.73
C LEU A 110 -11.66 -1.27 2.22
N PRO A 111 -11.53 -2.09 3.26
CA PRO A 111 -12.69 -2.65 3.95
C PRO A 111 -13.50 -1.54 4.63
N ILE A 112 -14.81 -1.51 4.40
CA ILE A 112 -15.72 -0.59 5.12
C ILE A 112 -15.95 -1.15 6.52
N GLN A 113 -15.71 -0.33 7.55
CA GLN A 113 -15.75 -0.77 8.95
C GLN A 113 -16.65 0.08 9.86
N GLY A 114 -17.33 1.08 9.31
CA GLY A 114 -18.21 1.99 10.06
C GLY A 114 -18.57 3.22 9.26
N TYR A 115 -19.75 3.79 9.52
CA TYR A 115 -20.31 4.91 8.75
C TYR A 115 -19.44 6.17 8.83
N ARG A 116 -19.03 6.55 10.04
CA ARG A 116 -18.18 7.73 10.28
C ARG A 116 -16.81 7.58 9.63
N SER A 117 -16.22 6.38 9.67
CA SER A 117 -14.92 6.11 9.05
C SER A 117 -15.00 6.27 7.54
N LEU A 118 -16.05 5.72 6.91
CA LEU A 118 -16.30 5.85 5.48
C LEU A 118 -16.44 7.31 5.08
N HIS A 119 -17.30 8.06 5.77
CA HIS A 119 -17.53 9.48 5.47
C HIS A 119 -16.30 10.37 5.69
N ASN A 120 -15.46 10.08 6.68
CA ASN A 120 -14.21 10.83 6.89
C ASN A 120 -13.19 10.53 5.78
N LEU A 121 -13.09 9.27 5.37
CA LEU A 121 -12.12 8.88 4.36
C LEU A 121 -12.48 9.44 2.98
N THR A 122 -13.76 9.42 2.62
CA THR A 122 -14.24 9.95 1.33
C THR A 122 -14.00 11.44 1.19
N LYS A 123 -14.12 12.19 2.30
CA LYS A 123 -13.72 13.60 2.36
C LYS A 123 -12.23 13.80 2.11
N LEU A 124 -11.37 12.95 2.67
CA LEU A 124 -9.92 13.05 2.49
C LEU A 124 -9.49 12.61 1.09
N SER A 125 -10.14 11.60 0.53
CA SER A 125 -9.81 11.06 -0.79
C SER A 125 -10.48 11.83 -1.94
N LYS A 126 -11.38 12.78 -1.64
CA LYS A 126 -12.24 13.47 -2.61
C LYS A 126 -12.99 12.48 -3.53
N LEU A 127 -13.35 11.31 -2.99
CA LEU A 127 -14.10 10.28 -3.71
C LEU A 127 -15.55 10.28 -3.27
N GLU A 128 -16.46 10.09 -4.21
CA GLU A 128 -17.87 9.89 -3.92
C GLU A 128 -18.15 8.42 -3.62
N VAL A 129 -18.96 8.16 -2.60
CA VAL A 129 -19.43 6.80 -2.32
C VAL A 129 -20.59 6.49 -3.28
N PRO A 130 -20.54 5.38 -4.04
CA PRO A 130 -21.65 4.94 -4.85
C PRO A 130 -22.97 4.84 -4.08
N ARG A 131 -24.08 5.22 -4.73
CA ARG A 131 -25.41 5.28 -4.10
C ARG A 131 -25.86 3.93 -3.55
N ASN A 132 -25.61 2.84 -4.27
CA ASN A 132 -25.90 1.48 -3.82
C ASN A 132 -25.24 1.13 -2.47
N ILE A 133 -24.02 1.62 -2.22
CA ILE A 133 -23.33 1.42 -0.93
C ILE A 133 -23.97 2.28 0.15
N MET A 134 -24.29 3.54 -0.16
CA MET A 134 -24.95 4.45 0.78
C MET A 134 -26.34 3.94 1.17
N ASP A 135 -27.15 3.48 0.21
CA ASP A 135 -28.49 2.96 0.43
C ASP A 135 -28.48 1.70 1.30
N ALA A 136 -27.43 0.87 1.19
CA ALA A 136 -27.24 -0.30 2.04
C ALA A 136 -26.77 0.03 3.47
N ILE A 137 -25.95 1.08 3.62
CA ILE A 137 -25.35 1.46 4.92
C ILE A 137 -26.27 2.38 5.73
N LEU A 138 -27.03 3.28 5.10
CA LEU A 138 -27.86 4.29 5.79
C LEU A 138 -28.85 3.67 6.80
N PRO A 139 -29.54 2.55 6.51
CA PRO A 139 -30.44 1.90 7.48
C PRO A 139 -29.73 1.33 8.71
N ILE A 140 -28.44 1.00 8.58
CA ILE A 140 -27.61 0.38 9.62
C ILE A 140 -26.52 1.32 10.13
N LYS A 141 -26.62 2.63 9.86
CA LYS A 141 -25.56 3.62 10.09
C LYS A 141 -25.05 3.71 11.54
N ASP A 142 -25.90 3.33 12.50
CA ASP A 142 -25.63 3.38 13.94
C ASP A 142 -25.22 2.00 14.52
N ASP A 143 -25.12 0.96 13.68
CA ASP A 143 -24.65 -0.39 14.02
C ASP A 143 -23.33 -0.71 13.30
N ASP A 144 -22.22 -0.38 13.94
CA ASP A 144 -20.87 -0.62 13.39
C ASP A 144 -20.60 -2.11 13.09
N ALA A 145 -21.20 -3.04 13.83
CA ALA A 145 -21.03 -4.48 13.60
C ALA A 145 -21.75 -4.91 12.32
N ALA A 146 -22.98 -4.44 12.10
CA ALA A 146 -23.70 -4.67 10.86
C ALA A 146 -22.97 -4.05 9.66
N ILE A 147 -22.43 -2.83 9.80
CA ILE A 147 -21.65 -2.18 8.73
C ILE A 147 -20.37 -2.95 8.43
N GLN A 148 -19.66 -3.41 9.46
CA GLN A 148 -18.45 -4.22 9.26
C GLN A 148 -18.78 -5.51 8.50
N LYS A 149 -19.86 -6.21 8.85
CA LYS A 149 -20.30 -7.41 8.14
C LYS A 149 -20.64 -7.12 6.68
N PHE A 150 -21.35 -6.03 6.41
CA PHE A 150 -21.62 -5.57 5.05
C PHE A 150 -20.31 -5.27 4.30
N GLY A 151 -19.39 -4.53 4.92
CA GLY A 151 -18.12 -4.14 4.32
C GLY A 151 -17.19 -5.31 4.01
N ILE A 152 -17.19 -6.36 4.83
CA ILE A 152 -16.48 -7.62 4.56
C ILE A 152 -17.06 -8.29 3.31
N SER A 153 -18.37 -8.54 3.28
CA SER A 153 -19.04 -9.18 2.13
C SER A 153 -18.83 -8.38 0.84
N PHE A 154 -18.99 -7.07 0.92
CA PHE A 154 -18.74 -6.15 -0.19
C PHE A 154 -17.30 -6.26 -0.72
N ALA A 155 -16.31 -6.18 0.16
CA ALA A 155 -14.91 -6.27 -0.22
C ALA A 155 -14.55 -7.66 -0.77
N VAL A 156 -15.09 -8.75 -0.21
CA VAL A 156 -14.90 -10.12 -0.73
C VAL A 156 -15.39 -10.24 -2.16
N ASN A 157 -16.59 -9.73 -2.47
CA ASN A 157 -17.15 -9.78 -3.82
C ASN A 157 -16.29 -8.98 -4.81
N MET A 158 -15.91 -7.74 -4.45
CA MET A 158 -15.03 -6.92 -5.28
C MET A 158 -13.66 -7.58 -5.50
N CYS A 159 -13.07 -8.18 -4.46
CA CYS A 159 -11.79 -8.88 -4.58
C CYS A 159 -11.90 -10.13 -5.47
N LYS A 160 -13.00 -10.89 -5.38
CA LYS A 160 -13.26 -12.02 -6.27
C LYS A 160 -13.37 -11.58 -7.72
N GLU A 161 -14.09 -10.50 -8.01
CA GLU A 161 -14.18 -9.94 -9.36
C GLU A 161 -12.80 -9.53 -9.90
N LEU A 162 -11.99 -8.84 -9.08
CA LEU A 162 -10.63 -8.45 -9.45
C LEU A 162 -9.74 -9.67 -9.72
N LEU A 163 -9.73 -10.66 -8.84
CA LEU A 163 -8.92 -11.88 -9.01
C LEU A 163 -9.37 -12.68 -10.24
N ASN A 164 -10.68 -12.82 -10.45
CA ASN A 164 -11.25 -13.56 -11.58
C ASN A 164 -11.02 -12.86 -12.93
N SER A 165 -10.72 -11.55 -12.94
CA SER A 165 -10.34 -10.84 -14.17
C SER A 165 -9.03 -11.35 -14.78
N GLY A 166 -8.17 -12.02 -14.01
CA GLY A 166 -6.84 -12.46 -14.43
C GLY A 166 -5.83 -11.32 -14.62
N LEU A 167 -6.18 -10.08 -14.29
CA LEU A 167 -5.32 -8.91 -14.46
C LEU A 167 -4.40 -8.66 -13.26
N VAL A 168 -4.76 -9.17 -12.08
CA VAL A 168 -4.05 -8.90 -10.82
C VAL A 168 -3.57 -10.19 -10.17
N ASN A 169 -2.37 -10.14 -9.60
CA ASN A 169 -1.74 -11.27 -8.89
C ASN A 169 -1.69 -11.05 -7.37
N GLY A 170 -2.32 -10.00 -6.87
CA GLY A 170 -2.29 -9.63 -5.46
C GLY A 170 -3.21 -8.45 -5.17
N LEU A 171 -3.48 -8.23 -3.89
CA LEU A 171 -4.39 -7.21 -3.37
C LEU A 171 -3.65 -6.40 -2.29
N HIS A 172 -3.82 -5.08 -2.26
CA HIS A 172 -3.25 -4.21 -1.22
C HIS A 172 -4.35 -3.71 -0.28
N PHE A 173 -4.35 -4.14 1.00
CA PHE A 173 -5.40 -3.75 1.95
C PHE A 173 -5.01 -2.55 2.80
N TYR A 174 -5.87 -1.53 2.82
CA TYR A 174 -5.81 -0.43 3.80
C TYR A 174 -6.48 -0.86 5.10
N THR A 175 -5.68 -1.33 6.05
CA THR A 175 -6.18 -1.93 7.31
C THR A 175 -6.69 -0.91 8.32
N LEU A 176 -6.26 0.36 8.21
CA LEU A 176 -6.52 1.40 9.21
C LEU A 176 -6.17 0.97 10.65
N ASN A 177 -5.09 0.19 10.80
CA ASN A 177 -4.65 -0.41 12.07
C ASN A 177 -5.70 -1.30 12.75
N ARG A 178 -6.60 -1.92 11.97
CA ARG A 178 -7.61 -2.88 12.44
C ARG A 178 -7.48 -4.18 11.67
N GLU A 179 -7.55 -5.30 12.39
CA GLU A 179 -7.25 -6.62 11.82
C GLU A 179 -8.48 -7.41 11.39
N VAL A 180 -9.59 -7.33 12.14
CA VAL A 180 -10.75 -8.22 12.03
C VAL A 180 -11.31 -8.29 10.61
N ALA A 181 -11.60 -7.14 10.00
CA ALA A 181 -12.19 -7.09 8.66
C ALA A 181 -11.24 -7.65 7.59
N THR A 182 -9.96 -7.25 7.62
CA THR A 182 -8.97 -7.71 6.63
C THR A 182 -8.70 -9.21 6.75
N ILE A 183 -8.56 -9.75 7.96
CA ILE A 183 -8.37 -11.19 8.16
C ILE A 183 -9.61 -11.97 7.68
N SER A 184 -10.82 -11.49 7.99
CA SER A 184 -12.06 -12.12 7.54
C SER A 184 -12.14 -12.19 6.02
N ILE A 185 -11.83 -11.08 5.34
CA ILE A 185 -11.79 -11.04 3.87
C ILE A 185 -10.74 -12.02 3.32
N LEU A 186 -9.52 -12.01 3.84
CA LEU A 186 -8.46 -12.92 3.38
C LEU A 186 -8.82 -14.39 3.61
N THR A 187 -9.50 -14.71 4.71
CA THR A 187 -9.97 -16.05 5.04
C THR A 187 -11.05 -16.51 4.06
N GLU A 188 -12.05 -15.66 3.79
CA GLU A 188 -13.12 -15.95 2.82
C GLU A 188 -12.61 -16.06 1.37
N LEU A 189 -11.51 -15.39 1.04
CA LEU A 189 -10.82 -15.52 -0.24
C LEU A 189 -9.92 -16.77 -0.32
N GLY A 190 -9.73 -17.51 0.77
CA GLY A 190 -8.80 -18.64 0.84
C GLY A 190 -7.32 -18.23 0.74
N MET A 191 -7.01 -16.96 1.05
CA MET A 191 -5.67 -16.38 0.98
C MET A 191 -5.02 -16.21 2.36
N TRP A 192 -5.72 -16.60 3.43
CA TRP A 192 -5.19 -16.60 4.79
C TRP A 192 -4.62 -17.97 5.17
N CYS A 193 -3.50 -17.99 5.87
CA CYS A 193 -2.87 -19.21 6.37
C CYS A 193 -3.12 -19.33 7.88
N ASP A 194 -3.99 -20.26 8.28
CA ASP A 194 -4.36 -20.48 9.68
C ASP A 194 -3.26 -21.18 10.49
N ASP A 195 -2.39 -21.96 9.84
CA ASP A 195 -1.23 -22.59 10.47
C ASP A 195 0.09 -22.07 9.89
N PRO A 196 0.54 -20.86 10.29
CA PRO A 196 1.81 -20.32 9.85
C PRO A 196 3.01 -21.08 10.45
N LEU A 197 2.81 -21.98 11.43
CA LEU A 197 3.90 -22.78 11.99
C LEU A 197 4.33 -23.86 11.01
N SER A 198 3.39 -24.43 10.24
CA SER A 198 3.69 -25.38 9.16
C SER A 198 4.66 -24.81 8.11
N LEU A 199 4.67 -23.48 7.93
CA LEU A 199 5.53 -22.78 6.98
C LEU A 199 6.92 -22.42 7.55
N LYS A 200 7.16 -22.65 8.84
CA LYS A 200 8.44 -22.28 9.46
C LYS A 200 9.54 -23.24 9.01
N THR A 201 10.54 -22.71 8.32
CA THR A 201 11.76 -23.43 7.97
C THR A 201 12.78 -23.50 9.11
N LEU A 202 12.68 -22.59 10.09
CA LEU A 202 13.57 -22.50 11.24
C LEU A 202 12.78 -22.52 12.56
N PRO A 203 13.36 -23.02 13.66
CA PRO A 203 12.73 -22.98 14.99
C PRO A 203 12.45 -21.56 15.52
N TRP A 204 13.04 -20.54 14.88
CA TRP A 204 12.85 -19.12 15.19
C TRP A 204 12.45 -18.33 13.93
N LYS A 205 11.97 -17.10 14.13
CA LYS A 205 11.65 -16.19 13.03
C LYS A 205 12.91 -15.88 12.20
N ALA A 206 12.88 -16.21 10.92
CA ALA A 206 13.91 -15.86 9.95
C ALA A 206 14.12 -14.33 9.91
N PRO A 207 15.36 -13.86 9.76
CA PRO A 207 15.65 -12.43 9.69
C PRO A 207 15.17 -11.82 8.37
N ALA A 208 14.55 -10.65 8.44
CA ALA A 208 14.14 -9.87 7.25
C ALA A 208 15.27 -8.97 6.70
N SER A 209 16.39 -8.86 7.40
CA SER A 209 17.51 -8.03 6.96
C SER A 209 18.35 -8.76 5.92
N HIS A 210 18.60 -8.12 4.78
CA HIS A 210 19.46 -8.67 3.72
C HIS A 210 20.84 -9.09 4.25
N LYS A 211 21.43 -8.34 5.19
CA LYS A 211 22.73 -8.68 5.80
C LYS A 211 22.74 -9.98 6.60
N ARG A 212 21.56 -10.52 6.93
CA ARG A 212 21.38 -11.70 7.78
C ARG A 212 20.56 -12.79 7.09
N CYS A 213 20.24 -12.66 5.81
CA CYS A 213 19.38 -13.64 5.13
C CYS A 213 19.96 -15.07 5.13
N THR A 214 21.26 -15.22 5.36
CA THR A 214 21.97 -16.50 5.48
C THR A 214 22.09 -17.04 6.91
N GLU A 215 21.57 -16.33 7.92
CA GLU A 215 21.65 -16.77 9.32
C GLU A 215 20.68 -17.93 9.61
N ASP A 216 21.24 -19.12 9.76
CA ASP A 216 20.54 -20.39 9.95
C ASP A 216 20.81 -21.06 11.31
N VAL A 217 21.75 -20.52 12.10
CA VAL A 217 22.09 -21.01 13.45
C VAL A 217 22.04 -19.87 14.49
N ARG A 218 21.44 -20.17 15.65
CA ARG A 218 21.41 -19.28 16.83
C ARG A 218 21.67 -20.07 18.10
N PRO A 219 22.36 -19.50 19.10
CA PRO A 219 22.47 -20.18 20.38
C PRO A 219 21.12 -20.18 21.12
N ILE A 220 20.85 -21.28 21.82
CA ILE A 220 19.53 -21.56 22.41
C ILE A 220 19.12 -20.60 23.54
N PHE A 221 20.08 -19.98 24.24
CA PHE A 221 19.83 -19.07 25.37
C PHE A 221 18.94 -17.86 25.02
N TRP A 222 18.81 -17.55 23.72
CA TRP A 222 18.01 -16.44 23.22
C TRP A 222 16.64 -16.84 22.65
N ALA A 223 16.26 -18.12 22.72
CA ALA A 223 14.99 -18.61 22.15
C ALA A 223 13.77 -17.82 22.66
N GLN A 224 13.73 -17.49 23.96
CA GLN A 224 12.65 -16.71 24.57
C GLN A 224 12.84 -15.19 24.47
N ARG A 225 14.03 -14.72 24.03
CA ARG A 225 14.38 -13.30 23.96
C ARG A 225 14.98 -12.92 22.59
N PRO A 226 14.30 -13.19 21.47
CA PRO A 226 14.85 -12.97 20.13
C PRO A 226 15.17 -11.50 19.85
N LYS A 227 14.38 -10.56 20.39
CA LYS A 227 14.66 -9.11 20.26
C LYS A 227 16.00 -8.74 20.92
N SER A 228 16.31 -9.31 22.08
CA SER A 228 17.57 -9.06 22.79
C SER A 228 18.78 -9.62 22.02
N TYR A 229 18.63 -10.79 21.38
CA TYR A 229 19.66 -11.34 20.50
C TYR A 229 19.97 -10.39 19.34
N ILE A 230 18.92 -9.93 18.64
CA ILE A 230 19.07 -8.98 17.52
C ILE A 230 19.80 -7.71 18.00
N HIS A 231 19.39 -7.16 19.13
CA HIS A 231 20.01 -5.94 19.66
C HIS A 231 21.51 -6.14 19.98
N ARG A 232 21.88 -7.24 20.65
CA ARG A 232 23.25 -7.48 21.10
C ARG A 232 24.21 -7.89 20.00
N TYR A 233 23.75 -8.70 19.04
CA TYR A 233 24.61 -9.33 18.05
C TYR A 233 24.51 -8.73 16.65
N CYS A 234 23.44 -7.97 16.36
CA CYS A 234 23.14 -7.53 15.00
C CYS A 234 23.15 -6.01 14.80
N ILE A 235 22.99 -5.21 15.86
CA ILE A 235 22.97 -3.73 15.72
C ILE A 235 24.39 -3.14 15.70
N TYR A 236 25.37 -3.78 16.36
CA TYR A 236 26.72 -3.23 16.55
C TYR A 236 27.83 -3.89 15.70
N ARG A 237 27.47 -4.78 14.78
CA ARG A 237 28.40 -5.31 13.73
C ARG A 237 28.21 -4.61 12.39
N LEU A 238 27.65 -3.39 12.41
CA LEU A 238 27.42 -2.53 11.24
C LEU A 238 28.65 -1.69 10.92
#